data_AF-A0A9Q0Y920-F1
#
_entry.id   AF-A0A9Q0Y920-F1
#
_cell.length_a   1.000
_cell.length_b   1.000
_cell.length_c   1.000
_cell.angle_alpha   90.00
_cell.angle_beta   90.00
_cell.angle_gamma   90.00
#
_symmetry.space_group_name_H-M   'P 1'
#
loop_
_entity.id
_entity.type
_entity.pdbx_description
1 polymer ?
#
loop_
_entity_poly.entity_id
_entity_poly.type
_entity_poly.pdbx_seq_one_letter_code
_entity_poly.pdbx_strand_id
1 'polypeptide(L)'
;IYMLWDQCRAFAKLVDSFVNYTTDSLKIINTELSAMREVVMQNRIAWDSILAETNGVCGMFGDECCVYIPDGTVPLARNIEHIQKAVAQYKLDTTSVVGTYFDQSFSTLTTGIGGWIVKILIVIIVIVLLIGILW
;
A
#
# COMPACT_ATOMS: atom_id res chain seq x y z
N ILE A 1 12.14 1.50 28.16
CA ILE A 1 10.84 1.73 27.47
C ILE A 1 10.99 2.69 26.29
N TYR A 2 11.49 3.93 26.46
CA TYR A 2 11.65 4.88 25.34
C TYR A 2 12.52 4.37 24.16
N MET A 3 13.65 3.72 24.46
CA MET A 3 14.55 3.16 23.44
C MET A 3 13.89 2.05 22.58
N LEU A 4 12.98 1.25 23.17
CA LEU A 4 12.24 0.21 22.46
C LEU A 4 11.23 0.83 21.48
N TRP A 5 10.58 1.93 21.87
CA TRP A 5 9.64 2.64 21.03
C TRP A 5 10.29 3.25 19.78
N ASP A 6 11.52 3.74 19.90
CA ASP A 6 12.27 4.26 18.74
C ASP A 6 12.59 3.17 17.73
N GLN A 7 12.98 1.99 18.23
CA GLN A 7 13.27 0.83 17.38
C GLN A 7 12.01 0.33 16.66
N CYS A 8 10.85 0.29 17.34
CA CYS A 8 9.58 -0.06 16.71
C CYS A 8 9.16 0.95 15.62
N ARG A 9 9.39 2.26 15.84
CA ARG A 9 9.08 3.29 14.84
C ARG A 9 9.97 3.20 13.60
N ALA A 10 11.26 2.94 13.78
CA ALA A 10 12.19 2.75 12.67
C ALA A 10 11.77 1.54 11.81
N PHE A 11 11.44 0.42 12.46
CA PHE A 11 10.97 -0.77 11.78
C PHE A 11 9.65 -0.54 11.02
N ALA A 12 8.66 0.13 11.63
CA ALA A 12 7.38 0.42 10.99
C ALA A 12 7.53 1.23 9.69
N LYS A 13 8.41 2.25 9.68
CA LYS A 13 8.69 3.04 8.47
C LYS A 13 9.35 2.20 7.37
N LEU A 14 10.27 1.32 7.75
CA LEU A 14 10.93 0.42 6.81
C LEU A 14 9.94 -0.56 6.18
N VAL A 15 9.04 -1.14 6.99
CA VAL A 15 7.99 -2.05 6.50
C VAL A 15 7.03 -1.32 5.56
N ASP A 16 6.61 -0.10 5.90
CA ASP A 16 5.72 0.71 5.05
C ASP A 16 6.32 0.97 3.66
N SER A 17 7.59 1.40 3.62
CA SER A 17 8.32 1.61 2.37
C SER A 17 8.49 0.31 1.58
N PHE A 18 8.86 -0.78 2.26
CA PHE A 18 9.00 -2.10 1.66
C PHE A 18 7.68 -2.60 1.04
N VAL A 19 6.56 -2.43 1.73
CA VAL A 19 5.24 -2.82 1.23
C VAL A 19 4.85 -2.00 0.00
N ASN A 20 5.15 -0.70 -0.02
CA ASN A 20 4.88 0.14 -1.19
C ASN A 20 5.69 -0.30 -2.42
N TYR A 21 7.00 -0.54 -2.26
CA TYR A 21 7.85 -1.03 -3.35
C TYR A 21 7.47 -2.43 -3.84
N THR A 22 7.16 -3.34 -2.92
CA THR A 22 6.73 -4.71 -3.24
C THR A 22 5.41 -4.69 -4.01
N THR A 23 4.46 -3.85 -3.58
CA THR A 23 3.18 -3.66 -4.25
C THR A 23 3.38 -3.18 -5.69
N ASP A 24 4.23 -2.18 -5.89
CA ASP A 24 4.47 -1.62 -7.22
C ASP A 24 5.12 -2.65 -8.16
N SER A 25 6.12 -3.37 -7.63
CA SER A 25 6.79 -4.46 -8.34
C SER A 25 5.82 -5.58 -8.71
N LEU A 26 4.92 -5.97 -7.81
CA LEU A 26 3.89 -6.99 -8.09
C LEU A 26 2.92 -6.55 -9.19
N LYS A 27 2.55 -5.26 -9.27
CA LYS A 27 1.70 -4.75 -10.35
C LYS A 27 2.40 -4.84 -11.71
N ILE A 28 3.69 -4.51 -11.75
CA ILE A 28 4.50 -4.60 -12.97
C ILE A 28 4.60 -6.06 -13.42
N ILE A 29 5.01 -6.96 -12.52
CA ILE A 29 5.15 -8.40 -12.82
C ILE A 29 3.83 -8.99 -13.32
N ASN A 30 2.70 -8.63 -12.71
CA ASN A 30 1.40 -9.11 -13.14
C ASN A 30 1.02 -8.66 -14.55
N THR A 31 1.38 -7.43 -14.91
CA THR A 31 1.15 -6.89 -16.25
C THR A 31 2.02 -7.60 -17.27
N GLU A 32 3.30 -7.80 -16.95
CA GLU A 32 4.25 -8.53 -17.78
C GLU A 32 3.84 -9.98 -18.00
N LEU A 33 3.46 -10.70 -16.93
CA LEU A 33 2.98 -12.09 -17.01
C LEU A 33 1.73 -12.22 -17.89
N SER A 34 0.83 -11.25 -17.85
CA SER A 34 -0.37 -11.23 -18.70
C SER A 34 0.00 -11.12 -20.17
N ALA A 35 0.92 -10.22 -20.50
CA ALA A 35 1.42 -10.04 -21.86
C ALA A 35 2.22 -11.27 -22.34
N MET A 36 3.10 -11.81 -21.50
CA MET A 36 3.86 -13.03 -21.82
C MET A 36 2.93 -14.21 -22.09
N ARG A 37 1.85 -14.36 -21.31
CA ARG A 37 0.86 -15.40 -21.54
C ARG A 37 0.21 -15.29 -22.91
N GLU A 38 -0.11 -14.08 -23.37
CA GLU A 38 -0.66 -13.87 -24.71
C GLU A 38 0.33 -14.25 -25.80
N VAL A 39 1.58 -13.83 -25.69
CA VAL A 39 2.65 -14.20 -26.63
C VAL A 39 2.87 -15.71 -26.66
N VAL A 40 2.86 -16.38 -25.50
CA VAL A 40 3.00 -17.84 -25.42
C VAL A 40 1.82 -18.55 -26.10
N MET A 41 0.59 -18.05 -25.92
CA MET A 41 -0.59 -18.59 -26.60
C MET A 41 -0.50 -18.40 -28.12
N GLN A 42 -0.02 -17.24 -28.59
CA GLN A 42 0.20 -17.00 -30.02
C GLN A 42 1.29 -17.91 -30.59
N ASN A 43 2.41 -18.07 -29.88
CA ASN A 43 3.50 -18.96 -30.29
C ASN A 43 3.02 -20.41 -30.41
N ARG A 44 2.14 -20.85 -29.50
CA ARG A 44 1.55 -22.19 -29.55
C ARG A 44 0.69 -22.40 -30.79
N ILE A 45 -0.18 -21.45 -31.13
CA ILE A 45 -1.01 -21.53 -32.35
C ILE A 45 -0.14 -21.60 -33.61
N ALA A 46 0.94 -20.81 -33.66
CA ALA A 46 1.88 -20.85 -34.78
C ALA A 46 2.54 -22.23 -34.92
N TRP A 47 3.05 -22.80 -33.83
CA TRP A 47 3.61 -24.16 -33.84
C TRP A 47 2.59 -25.23 -34.19
N ASP A 48 1.35 -25.12 -33.68
CA ASP A 48 0.25 -26.03 -34.02
C ASP A 48 -0.10 -25.95 -35.51
N SER A 49 0.02 -24.77 -36.13
CA SER A 49 -0.20 -24.62 -37.58
C SER A 49 0.90 -25.26 -38.43
N ILE A 50 2.16 -25.21 -37.99
CA ILE A 50 3.30 -25.87 -38.67
C ILE A 50 3.19 -27.39 -38.52
N LEU A 51 2.75 -27.85 -37.36
CA LEU A 51 2.65 -29.27 -37.01
C LEU A 51 1.27 -29.87 -37.31
N ALA A 52 0.42 -29.19 -38.09
CA ALA A 52 -0.93 -29.62 -38.38
C ALA A 52 -1.00 -31.04 -38.99
N GLU A 53 0.03 -31.45 -39.75
CA GLU A 53 0.14 -32.80 -40.33
C GLU A 53 0.48 -33.90 -39.29
N THR A 54 0.99 -33.53 -38.11
CA THR A 54 1.34 -34.44 -37.00
C THR A 54 0.43 -34.25 -35.78
N ASN A 55 -0.82 -33.79 -35.96
CA ASN A 55 -1.77 -33.43 -34.89
C ASN A 55 -1.33 -32.23 -34.00
N GLY A 56 -0.51 -31.31 -34.51
CA GLY A 56 -0.02 -30.14 -33.78
C GLY A 56 1.01 -30.49 -32.70
N VAL A 57 1.34 -29.54 -31.83
CA VAL A 57 2.16 -29.79 -30.62
C VAL A 57 1.45 -30.79 -29.71
N CYS A 58 0.12 -30.81 -29.70
CA CYS A 58 -0.71 -31.72 -28.92
C CYS A 58 -0.56 -33.20 -29.33
N GLY A 59 -0.34 -33.47 -30.62
CA GLY A 59 -0.10 -34.82 -31.11
C GLY A 59 1.24 -35.41 -30.67
N MET A 60 2.22 -34.56 -30.38
CA MET A 60 3.57 -34.97 -29.96
C MET A 60 3.69 -35.15 -28.44
N PHE A 61 2.99 -34.31 -27.66
CA PHE A 61 3.04 -34.32 -26.19
C PHE A 61 1.84 -35.00 -25.51
N GLY A 62 0.79 -35.38 -26.25
CA GLY A 62 -0.36 -36.13 -25.73
C GLY A 62 -1.13 -35.38 -24.63
N ASP A 63 -1.48 -36.09 -23.54
CA ASP A 63 -2.33 -35.58 -22.45
C ASP A 63 -1.74 -34.37 -21.68
N GLU A 64 -0.43 -34.11 -21.78
CA GLU A 64 0.24 -32.96 -21.14
C GLU A 64 -0.08 -31.62 -21.82
N CYS A 65 -0.72 -31.67 -22.99
CA CYS A 65 -0.98 -30.52 -23.84
C CYS A 65 -2.02 -29.54 -23.25
N CYS A 66 -2.98 -30.01 -22.44
CA CYS A 66 -4.09 -29.19 -21.93
C CYS A 66 -3.81 -28.65 -20.52
N VAL A 67 -2.88 -27.71 -20.39
CA VAL A 67 -2.69 -26.95 -19.16
C VAL A 67 -3.59 -25.71 -19.17
N TYR A 68 -4.59 -25.68 -18.29
CA TYR A 68 -5.39 -24.49 -18.04
C TYR A 68 -4.55 -23.46 -17.27
N ILE A 69 -4.27 -22.31 -17.89
CA ILE A 69 -3.62 -21.19 -17.23
C ILE A 69 -4.75 -20.30 -16.66
N PRO A 70 -4.87 -20.11 -15.34
CA PRO A 70 -5.85 -19.18 -14.78
C PRO A 70 -5.36 -17.72 -14.87
N ASP A 71 -6.27 -16.79 -15.16
CA ASP A 71 -5.99 -15.35 -15.07
C ASP A 71 -5.94 -14.90 -13.62
N GLY A 72 -4.75 -14.95 -13.01
CA GLY A 72 -4.49 -14.52 -11.64
C GLY A 72 -4.48 -13.00 -11.42
N THR A 73 -4.72 -12.21 -12.48
CA THR A 73 -4.57 -10.75 -12.49
C THR A 73 -5.57 -10.05 -11.57
N VAL A 74 -6.84 -10.50 -11.59
CA VAL A 74 -7.93 -9.93 -10.79
C VAL A 74 -7.76 -10.25 -9.29
N PRO A 75 -7.47 -11.49 -8.88
CA PRO A 75 -7.14 -11.79 -7.49
C PRO A 75 -5.94 -10.99 -6.96
N LEU A 76 -4.90 -10.81 -7.77
CA LEU A 76 -3.68 -10.14 -7.33
C LEU A 76 -3.89 -8.64 -7.11
N ALA A 77 -4.56 -7.96 -8.05
CA ALA A 77 -4.85 -6.54 -7.94
C ALA A 77 -5.69 -6.22 -6.69
N ARG A 78 -6.69 -7.07 -6.41
CA ARG A 78 -7.50 -6.96 -5.19
C ARG A 78 -6.64 -7.15 -3.94
N ASN A 79 -5.83 -8.20 -3.87
CA ASN A 79 -4.99 -8.45 -2.69
C ASN A 79 -4.02 -7.29 -2.41
N ILE A 80 -3.45 -6.72 -3.47
CA ILE A 80 -2.61 -5.52 -3.40
C ILE A 80 -3.39 -4.32 -2.86
N GLU A 81 -4.60 -4.09 -3.33
CA GLU A 81 -5.46 -2.99 -2.85
C GLU A 81 -5.78 -3.14 -1.35
N HIS A 82 -6.07 -4.36 -0.88
CA HIS A 82 -6.30 -4.64 0.54
C HIS A 82 -5.07 -4.31 1.40
N ILE A 83 -3.87 -4.67 0.93
CA ILE A 83 -2.60 -4.37 1.62
C ILE A 83 -2.38 -2.86 1.68
N GLN A 84 -2.54 -2.14 0.57
CA GLN A 84 -2.39 -0.68 0.53
C GLN A 84 -3.39 0.01 1.46
N LYS A 85 -4.65 -0.44 1.45
CA LYS A 85 -5.68 0.08 2.35
C LYS A 85 -5.26 -0.13 3.80
N ALA A 86 -4.88 -1.35 4.20
CA ALA A 86 -4.48 -1.68 5.57
C ALA A 86 -3.34 -0.79 6.10
N VAL A 87 -2.33 -0.53 5.27
CA VAL A 87 -1.22 0.37 5.61
C VAL A 87 -1.67 1.82 5.75
N ALA A 88 -2.60 2.29 4.91
CA ALA A 88 -3.15 3.64 4.98
C ALA A 88 -3.98 3.89 6.26
N GLN A 89 -4.80 2.91 6.68
CA GLN A 89 -5.61 3.01 7.91
C GLN A 89 -4.70 3.19 9.14
N TYR A 90 -3.61 2.42 9.21
CA TYR A 90 -2.66 2.50 10.31
C TYR A 90 -2.01 3.90 10.45
N LYS A 91 -1.70 4.55 9.31
CA LYS A 91 -1.18 5.93 9.30
C LYS A 91 -2.22 6.92 9.82
N LEU A 92 -3.46 6.80 9.36
CA LEU A 92 -4.57 7.66 9.79
C LEU A 92 -4.85 7.50 11.29
N ASP A 93 -4.85 6.28 11.81
CA ASP A 93 -5.01 6.01 13.23
C ASP A 93 -3.90 6.67 14.05
N THR A 94 -2.64 6.53 13.63
CA THR A 94 -1.51 7.16 14.32
C THR A 94 -1.65 8.69 14.40
N THR A 95 -2.09 9.33 13.32
CA THR A 95 -2.32 10.78 13.29
C THR A 95 -3.54 11.18 14.14
N SER A 96 -4.61 10.39 14.11
CA SER A 96 -5.82 10.63 14.90
C SER A 96 -5.57 10.52 16.40
N VAL A 97 -4.70 9.60 16.83
CA VAL A 97 -4.30 9.44 18.22
C VAL A 97 -3.60 10.71 18.73
N VAL A 98 -2.67 11.28 17.97
CA VAL A 98 -2.01 12.54 18.37
C VAL A 98 -3.01 13.70 18.44
N GLY A 99 -3.95 13.79 17.49
CA GLY A 99 -4.99 14.81 17.49
C GLY A 99 -5.93 14.72 18.69
N THR A 100 -6.40 13.51 19.02
CA THR A 100 -7.29 13.27 20.18
C THR A 100 -6.61 13.58 21.52
N TYR A 101 -5.35 13.20 21.70
CA TYR A 101 -4.58 13.58 22.90
C TYR A 101 -4.42 15.09 23.04
N PHE A 102 -4.18 15.79 21.93
CA PHE A 102 -4.04 17.24 21.93
C PHE A 102 -5.36 17.93 22.27
N ASP A 103 -6.45 17.54 21.61
CA ASP A 103 -7.79 18.08 21.86
C ASP A 103 -8.26 17.82 23.29
N GLN A 104 -7.99 16.63 23.83
CA GLN A 104 -8.36 16.30 25.20
C GLN A 104 -7.54 17.09 26.22
N SER A 105 -6.26 17.31 25.96
CA SER A 105 -5.40 18.14 26.81
C SER A 105 -5.83 19.61 26.78
N PHE A 106 -6.14 20.15 25.60
CA PHE A 106 -6.56 21.53 25.42
C PHE A 106 -7.98 21.79 25.96
N SER A 107 -8.90 20.85 25.79
CA SER A 107 -10.26 20.95 26.34
C SER A 107 -10.27 20.89 27.88
N THR A 108 -9.45 20.04 28.49
CA THR A 108 -9.31 19.96 29.96
C THR A 108 -8.77 21.26 30.55
N LEU A 109 -7.82 21.93 29.87
CA LEU A 109 -7.27 23.21 30.31
C LEU A 109 -8.24 24.39 30.17
N THR A 110 -9.27 24.26 29.33
CA THR A 110 -10.14 25.38 28.93
C THR A 110 -11.60 25.25 29.37
N THR A 111 -11.92 24.22 30.15
CA THR A 111 -13.28 23.94 30.69
C THR A 111 -13.58 24.62 32.04
N GLY A 112 -12.60 25.25 32.69
CA GLY A 112 -12.79 25.98 33.95
C GLY A 112 -13.39 27.39 33.82
N ILE A 113 -13.74 28.01 34.95
CA ILE A 113 -14.44 29.32 35.08
C ILE A 113 -13.63 30.49 34.46
N GLY A 114 -12.33 30.32 34.22
CA GLY A 114 -11.44 31.25 33.51
C GLY A 114 -10.95 30.77 32.14
N GLY A 115 -11.53 29.70 31.59
CA GLY A 115 -11.01 28.99 30.41
C GLY A 115 -10.94 29.82 29.13
N TRP A 116 -11.79 30.85 28.99
CA TRP A 116 -11.77 31.80 27.89
C TRP A 116 -10.47 32.64 27.84
N ILE A 117 -9.92 32.97 29.01
CA ILE A 117 -8.65 33.72 29.12
C ILE A 117 -7.48 32.82 28.70
N VAL A 118 -7.46 31.57 29.15
CA VAL A 118 -6.42 30.57 28.80
C VAL A 118 -6.42 30.28 27.30
N LYS A 119 -7.60 30.19 26.67
CA LYS A 119 -7.74 30.05 25.21
C LYS A 119 -7.08 31.20 24.46
N ILE A 120 -7.37 32.45 24.83
CA ILE A 120 -6.81 33.64 24.20
C ILE A 120 -5.28 33.66 24.36
N LEU A 121 -4.78 33.30 25.54
CA LEU A 121 -3.36 33.30 25.87
C LEU A 121 -2.57 32.28 25.03
N ILE A 122 -3.11 31.07 24.83
CA ILE A 122 -2.49 30.04 23.98
C ILE A 122 -2.47 30.47 22.51
N VAL A 123 -3.54 31.08 22.01
CA VAL A 123 -3.57 31.60 20.62
C VAL A 123 -2.51 32.67 20.41
N ILE A 124 -2.34 33.58 21.38
CA ILE A 124 -1.29 34.62 21.32
C ILE A 124 0.11 33.98 21.28
N ILE A 125 0.37 32.96 22.11
CA ILE A 125 1.66 32.25 22.12
C ILE A 125 1.94 31.59 20.75
N VAL A 126 0.95 30.93 20.15
CA VAL A 126 1.11 30.30 18.83
C VAL A 126 1.40 31.34 17.76
N ILE A 127 0.72 32.49 17.77
CA ILE A 127 0.96 33.59 16.83
C ILE A 127 2.37 34.15 16.98
N VAL A 128 2.85 34.36 18.20
CA VAL A 128 4.22 34.85 18.46
C VAL A 128 5.27 33.86 17.97
N LEU A 129 5.07 32.55 18.18
CA LEU A 129 5.96 31.50 17.69
C LEU A 129 5.99 31.45 16.15
N LEU A 130 4.83 31.60 15.50
CA LEU A 130 4.76 31.64 14.03
C LEU A 130 5.47 32.86 13.46
N ILE A 131 5.32 34.04 14.07
CA ILE A 131 6.02 35.26 13.65
C ILE A 131 7.54 35.12 13.83
N GLY A 132 8.00 34.48 14.91
CA GLY A 132 9.42 34.26 15.19
C GLY A 132 10.09 33.17 14.35
N ILE A 133 9.33 32.28 13.71
CA ILE A 133 9.85 31.29 12.75
C ILE A 133 9.96 31.88 11.34
N LEU A 134 9.20 32.95 11.06
CA LEU A 134 9.12 33.63 9.76
C LEU A 134 10.12 34.78 9.59
N TRP A 135 10.87 35.15 10.64
CA TRP A 135 11.93 36.16 10.65
C TRP A 135 13.27 35.51 10.98
#